data_AF-A0A7W0RGI9-F1
#
_entry.id   AF-A0A7W0RGI9-F1
#
_cell.length_a   1.000
_cell.length_b   1.000
_cell.length_c   1.000
_cell.angle_alpha   90.00
_cell.angle_beta   90.00
_cell.angle_gamma   90.00
#
_symmetry.space_group_name_H-M   'P 1'
#
loop_
_entity.id
_entity.type
_entity.pdbx_description
1 polymer ?
#
loop_
_entity_poly.entity_id
_entity_poly.type
_entity_poly.pdbx_seq_one_letter_code
_entity_poly.pdbx_strand_id
1 'polypeptide(L)'
;MAAESTRPLPLGGPHKVRAALDDVGERARVSALSTRALSKPTRDEHLVALVKEGATLDQAGSHFGISRERVRQILQREGIKVGELPGRMEARRRLRRERLGESAPAIEAMWREGMTYEEIARELGVSPRPVKELIYERVSREERLARRAQKNSDQKRSPEEWALQALRDAARILGRTPSSHTYDELQAKGLIDGPRSTTITTRFGWAAACELSGLTPNPRSPSPRFGSRTYSEGDLRAAMRRITQLVGHCPSLTEYDAHRQAGEPTAAAIRQRYGSWLFARSQLLG
;
A
#
# COMPACT_ATOMS: atom_id res chain seq x y z
N MET A 1 61.41 -85.34 -42.03
CA MET A 1 62.31 -85.60 -40.88
C MET A 1 63.31 -84.46 -40.82
N ALA A 2 63.12 -83.55 -39.87
CA ALA A 2 64.01 -82.43 -39.61
C ALA A 2 65.01 -82.85 -38.52
N ALA A 3 66.30 -82.61 -38.74
CA ALA A 3 67.35 -82.84 -37.75
C ALA A 3 68.26 -81.60 -37.65
N GLU A 4 68.27 -81.06 -36.43
CA GLU A 4 69.38 -80.43 -35.68
C GLU A 4 70.73 -80.19 -36.38
N SER A 5 71.27 -78.97 -36.20
CA SER A 5 72.59 -78.73 -35.57
C SER A 5 72.87 -77.21 -35.55
N THR A 6 72.82 -76.55 -34.39
CA THR A 6 73.95 -76.20 -33.50
C THR A 6 74.55 -74.81 -33.79
N ARG A 7 74.65 -74.02 -32.70
CA ARG A 7 75.02 -72.60 -32.57
C ARG A 7 76.47 -72.27 -32.96
N PRO A 8 76.83 -70.97 -33.00
CA PRO A 8 77.58 -70.43 -31.84
C PRO A 8 77.19 -69.00 -31.38
N LEU A 9 77.59 -68.68 -30.14
CA LEU A 9 77.52 -67.38 -29.46
C LEU A 9 78.55 -66.37 -30.02
N PRO A 10 78.37 -65.06 -29.79
CA PRO A 10 79.18 -64.36 -28.77
C PRO A 10 78.35 -63.36 -27.92
N LEU A 11 78.48 -63.37 -26.58
CA LEU A 11 79.39 -62.54 -25.76
C LEU A 11 79.20 -61.01 -25.89
N GLY A 12 78.64 -60.42 -24.81
CA GLY A 12 79.15 -59.18 -24.21
C GLY A 12 78.67 -57.83 -24.76
N GLY A 13 77.84 -57.12 -23.98
CA GLY A 13 77.74 -55.65 -24.03
C GLY A 13 79.05 -54.96 -23.58
N PRO A 14 79.14 -53.61 -23.46
CA PRO A 14 78.09 -52.75 -22.90
C PRO A 14 77.89 -51.34 -23.53
N HIS A 15 76.74 -50.76 -23.19
CA HIS A 15 76.46 -49.36 -22.84
C HIS A 15 76.85 -48.17 -23.77
N LYS A 16 75.78 -47.40 -24.10
CA LYS A 16 75.67 -45.92 -24.16
C LYS A 16 76.57 -45.25 -25.24
N VAL A 17 76.08 -44.46 -26.19
CA VAL A 17 75.23 -43.27 -26.12
C VAL A 17 74.87 -42.93 -27.58
N ARG A 18 73.58 -42.80 -27.92
CA ARG A 18 73.06 -41.83 -28.90
C ARG A 18 71.54 -41.94 -29.00
N ALA A 19 70.90 -41.36 -28.00
CA ALA A 19 69.63 -40.67 -28.22
C ALA A 19 69.92 -39.28 -28.80
N ALA A 20 68.86 -38.64 -29.27
CA ALA A 20 68.75 -37.23 -29.67
C ALA A 20 69.02 -36.96 -31.16
N LEU A 21 68.04 -37.28 -32.00
CA LEU A 21 67.68 -36.41 -33.13
C LEU A 21 66.19 -36.47 -33.54
N ASP A 22 65.36 -37.37 -32.97
CA ASP A 22 63.91 -37.44 -33.32
C ASP A 22 62.94 -36.88 -32.26
N ASP A 23 63.41 -36.40 -31.10
CA ASP A 23 62.55 -35.96 -29.97
C ASP A 23 62.24 -34.45 -29.95
N VAL A 24 62.79 -33.66 -30.89
CA VAL A 24 62.58 -32.20 -30.93
C VAL A 24 61.26 -31.83 -31.63
N GLY A 25 60.78 -32.65 -32.57
CA GLY A 25 59.52 -32.43 -33.29
C GLY A 25 58.26 -32.74 -32.47
N GLU A 26 58.32 -33.77 -31.61
CA GLU A 26 57.19 -34.20 -30.77
C GLU A 26 56.97 -33.23 -29.59
N ARG A 27 58.05 -32.79 -28.95
CA ARG A 27 57.99 -31.85 -27.81
C ARG A 27 57.48 -30.46 -28.21
N ALA A 28 57.80 -29.99 -29.42
CA ALA A 28 57.26 -28.73 -29.93
C ALA A 28 55.74 -28.81 -30.20
N ARG A 29 55.23 -29.96 -30.66
CA ARG A 29 53.80 -30.19 -30.89
C ARG A 29 53.01 -30.38 -29.59
N VAL A 30 53.57 -31.09 -28.61
CA VAL A 30 52.96 -31.26 -27.29
C VAL A 30 53.02 -29.97 -26.45
N SER A 31 54.09 -29.18 -26.59
CA SER A 31 54.22 -27.87 -25.93
C SER A 31 53.23 -26.83 -26.49
N ALA A 32 53.03 -26.80 -27.82
CA ALA A 32 52.03 -25.93 -28.46
C ALA A 32 50.57 -26.32 -28.16
N LEU A 33 50.30 -27.60 -27.89
CA LEU A 33 48.99 -28.07 -27.42
C LEU A 33 48.76 -27.78 -25.92
N SER A 34 49.82 -27.63 -25.12
CA SER A 34 49.74 -27.33 -23.69
C SER A 34 49.64 -25.82 -23.38
N THR A 35 50.12 -24.94 -24.27
CA THR A 35 50.00 -23.47 -24.08
C THR A 35 48.60 -22.91 -24.34
N ARG A 36 47.73 -23.65 -25.03
CA ARG A 36 46.32 -23.25 -25.25
C ARG A 36 45.45 -23.41 -23.99
N ALA A 37 45.94 -24.11 -22.96
CA ALA A 37 45.19 -24.46 -21.75
C ALA A 37 45.21 -23.39 -20.63
N LEU A 38 45.89 -22.25 -20.81
CA LEU A 38 45.94 -21.16 -19.82
C LEU A 38 45.68 -19.77 -20.40
N SER A 39 45.05 -19.69 -21.58
CA SER A 39 44.54 -18.43 -22.10
C SER A 39 43.42 -17.94 -21.18
N LYS A 40 43.58 -16.74 -20.58
CA LYS A 40 42.52 -16.09 -19.81
C LYS A 40 41.22 -16.15 -20.62
N PRO A 41 40.09 -16.57 -20.01
CA PRO A 41 38.83 -16.68 -20.72
C PRO A 41 38.54 -15.39 -21.47
N THR A 42 38.31 -15.54 -22.77
CA THR A 42 38.05 -14.39 -23.63
C THR A 42 36.76 -13.70 -23.17
N ARG A 43 36.61 -12.41 -23.45
CA ARG A 43 35.38 -11.67 -23.14
C ARG A 43 34.14 -12.40 -23.68
N ASP A 44 34.26 -13.01 -24.84
CA ASP A 44 33.20 -13.74 -25.51
C ASP A 44 32.87 -15.06 -24.77
N GLU A 45 33.86 -15.76 -24.21
CA GLU A 45 33.64 -16.93 -23.33
C GLU A 45 32.91 -16.57 -22.03
N HIS A 46 33.30 -15.46 -21.38
CA HIS A 46 32.59 -14.98 -20.19
C HIS A 46 31.15 -14.58 -20.49
N LEU A 47 30.92 -13.94 -21.64
CA LEU A 47 29.57 -13.60 -22.10
C LEU A 47 28.73 -14.86 -22.34
N VAL A 48 29.29 -15.89 -22.95
CA VAL A 48 28.62 -17.18 -23.14
C VAL A 48 28.28 -17.82 -21.80
N ALA A 49 29.21 -17.82 -20.84
CA ALA A 49 28.98 -18.33 -19.50
C ALA A 49 27.83 -17.60 -18.80
N LEU A 50 27.82 -16.27 -18.83
CA LEU A 50 26.77 -15.44 -18.23
C LEU A 50 25.37 -15.79 -18.80
N VAL A 51 25.28 -16.00 -20.11
CA VAL A 51 24.03 -16.37 -20.79
C VAL A 51 23.59 -17.79 -20.43
N LYS A 52 24.53 -18.73 -20.29
CA LYS A 52 24.27 -20.11 -19.81
C LYS A 52 23.77 -20.12 -18.36
N GLU A 53 24.31 -19.22 -17.53
CA GLU A 53 23.89 -19.00 -16.13
C GLU A 53 22.51 -18.32 -15.99
N GLY A 54 21.85 -17.98 -17.11
CA GLY A 54 20.47 -17.50 -17.10
C GLY A 54 20.33 -15.99 -17.34
N ALA A 55 21.43 -15.27 -17.59
CA ALA A 55 21.35 -13.88 -18.00
C ALA A 55 20.60 -13.73 -19.34
N THR A 56 19.88 -12.62 -19.46
CA THR A 56 19.34 -12.19 -20.76
C THR A 56 20.46 -11.65 -21.64
N LEU A 57 20.26 -11.67 -22.96
CA LEU A 57 21.24 -11.10 -23.90
C LEU A 57 21.48 -9.61 -23.63
N ASP A 58 20.44 -8.93 -23.15
CA ASP A 58 20.50 -7.52 -22.79
C ASP A 58 21.35 -7.31 -21.53
N GLN A 59 21.11 -8.07 -20.46
CA GLN A 59 21.92 -8.03 -19.24
C GLN A 59 23.38 -8.39 -19.51
N ALA A 60 23.63 -9.42 -20.32
CA ALA A 60 24.98 -9.79 -20.74
C ALA A 60 25.64 -8.66 -21.54
N GLY A 61 24.89 -8.01 -22.43
CA GLY A 61 25.38 -6.87 -23.21
C GLY A 61 25.78 -5.70 -22.31
N SER A 62 24.87 -5.29 -21.42
CA SER A 62 25.11 -4.21 -20.45
C SER A 62 26.31 -4.50 -19.53
N HIS A 63 26.50 -5.75 -19.10
CA HIS A 63 27.65 -6.15 -18.28
C HIS A 63 28.99 -5.92 -18.98
N PHE A 64 29.05 -6.05 -20.31
CA PHE A 64 30.26 -5.89 -21.10
C PHE A 64 30.30 -4.62 -21.96
N GLY A 65 29.32 -3.71 -21.79
CA GLY A 65 29.22 -2.46 -22.55
C GLY A 65 28.95 -2.66 -24.05
N ILE A 66 28.26 -3.73 -24.44
CA ILE A 66 27.91 -4.03 -25.84
C ILE A 66 26.41 -4.18 -26.04
N SER A 67 25.95 -3.96 -27.27
CA SER A 67 24.52 -4.07 -27.59
C SER A 67 24.01 -5.51 -27.55
N ARG A 68 22.72 -5.69 -27.25
CA ARG A 68 22.01 -6.97 -27.31
C ARG A 68 22.23 -7.73 -28.64
N GLU A 69 22.20 -7.01 -29.76
CA GLU A 69 22.41 -7.62 -31.08
C GLU A 69 23.84 -8.13 -31.24
N ARG A 70 24.82 -7.42 -30.67
CA ARG A 70 26.21 -7.89 -30.67
C ARG A 70 26.37 -9.18 -29.86
N VAL A 71 25.72 -9.28 -28.71
CA VAL A 71 25.67 -10.52 -27.91
C VAL A 71 25.06 -11.66 -28.75
N ARG A 72 23.95 -11.40 -29.47
CA ARG A 72 23.31 -12.41 -30.33
C ARG A 72 24.25 -12.91 -31.42
N GLN A 73 24.97 -12.00 -32.09
CA GLN A 73 25.95 -12.35 -33.14
C GLN A 73 27.11 -13.18 -32.59
N ILE A 74 27.63 -12.84 -31.41
CA ILE A 74 28.69 -13.62 -30.74
C ILE A 74 28.20 -15.05 -30.49
N LEU A 75 27.00 -15.21 -29.92
CA LEU A 75 26.43 -16.54 -29.67
C LEU A 75 26.21 -17.34 -30.96
N GLN A 76 25.76 -16.70 -32.05
CA GLN A 76 25.60 -17.35 -33.34
C GLN A 76 26.93 -17.83 -33.93
N ARG A 77 28.00 -17.02 -33.81
CA ARG A 77 29.33 -17.40 -34.27
C ARG A 77 29.88 -18.62 -33.52
N GLU A 78 29.57 -18.73 -32.24
CA GLU A 78 29.91 -19.88 -31.40
C GLU A 78 28.94 -21.07 -31.58
N GLY A 79 27.98 -20.99 -32.50
CA GLY A 79 26.99 -22.04 -32.75
C GLY A 79 25.94 -22.23 -31.66
N ILE A 80 25.82 -21.28 -30.73
CA ILE A 80 24.94 -21.39 -29.56
C ILE A 80 23.57 -20.79 -29.88
N LYS A 81 22.57 -21.66 -29.95
CA LYS A 81 21.16 -21.25 -29.98
C LYS A 81 20.62 -21.07 -28.58
N VAL A 82 20.25 -19.84 -28.28
CA VAL A 82 19.76 -19.36 -26.98
C VAL A 82 18.55 -20.15 -26.44
N GLY A 83 17.70 -20.70 -27.33
CA GLY A 83 16.55 -21.52 -26.97
C GLY A 83 16.87 -23.00 -26.72
N GLU A 84 18.03 -23.48 -27.18
CA GLU A 84 18.48 -24.87 -27.05
C GLU A 84 19.46 -25.06 -25.88
N LEU A 85 19.78 -23.98 -25.14
CA LEU A 85 20.67 -24.03 -23.98
C LEU A 85 20.02 -24.79 -22.82
N PRO A 86 20.51 -26.00 -22.48
CA PRO A 86 19.96 -26.78 -21.37
C PRO A 86 20.19 -26.05 -20.05
N GLY A 87 19.22 -26.14 -19.12
CA GLY A 87 19.33 -25.55 -17.78
C GLY A 87 19.22 -24.02 -17.72
N ARG A 88 19.22 -23.29 -18.85
CA ARG A 88 19.13 -21.82 -18.84
C ARG A 88 17.86 -21.29 -18.16
N MET A 89 16.73 -21.97 -18.38
CA MET A 89 15.46 -21.60 -17.74
C MET A 89 15.51 -21.83 -16.23
N GLU A 90 16.17 -22.89 -15.79
CA GLU A 90 16.36 -23.19 -14.37
C GLU A 90 17.34 -22.20 -13.72
N ALA A 91 18.45 -21.91 -14.39
CA ALA A 91 19.43 -20.93 -13.94
C ALA A 91 18.80 -19.52 -13.84
N ARG A 92 17.95 -19.14 -14.81
CA ARG A 92 17.18 -17.90 -14.75
C ARG A 92 16.15 -17.88 -13.61
N ARG A 93 15.49 -19.02 -13.33
CA ARG A 93 14.58 -19.15 -12.18
C ARG A 93 15.35 -19.02 -10.86
N ARG A 94 16.53 -19.64 -10.76
CA ARG A 94 17.42 -19.55 -9.61
C ARG A 94 17.85 -18.11 -9.34
N LEU A 95 18.41 -17.41 -10.33
CA LEU A 95 18.81 -16.00 -10.20
C LEU A 95 17.65 -15.09 -9.78
N ARG A 96 16.45 -15.31 -10.35
CA ARG A 96 15.25 -14.56 -9.94
C ARG A 96 14.88 -14.83 -8.48
N ARG A 97 14.98 -16.09 -8.03
CA ARG A 97 14.70 -16.47 -6.65
C ARG A 97 15.72 -15.87 -5.69
N GLU A 98 17.01 -15.88 -6.04
CA GLU A 98 18.09 -15.26 -5.27
C GLU A 98 17.86 -13.77 -5.10
N ARG A 99 17.62 -13.04 -6.20
CA ARG A 99 17.33 -11.59 -6.17
C ARG A 99 16.09 -11.24 -5.35
N LEU A 100 15.05 -12.08 -5.44
CA LEU A 100 13.85 -11.92 -4.61
C LEU A 100 14.16 -12.22 -3.13
N GLY A 101 15.02 -13.20 -2.87
CA GLY A 101 15.52 -13.55 -1.54
C GLY A 101 16.35 -12.44 -0.89
N GLU A 102 17.17 -11.72 -1.67
CA GLU A 102 17.87 -10.50 -1.22
C GLU A 102 16.88 -9.41 -0.80
N SER A 103 15.76 -9.31 -1.52
CA SER A 103 14.67 -8.38 -1.22
C SER A 103 13.71 -8.89 -0.14
N ALA A 104 13.94 -10.07 0.44
CA ALA A 104 13.00 -10.70 1.36
C ALA A 104 12.67 -9.85 2.60
N PRO A 105 13.64 -9.21 3.29
CA PRO A 105 13.32 -8.38 4.45
C PRO A 105 12.40 -7.19 4.10
N ALA A 106 12.61 -6.58 2.92
CA ALA A 106 11.75 -5.51 2.43
C ALA A 106 10.34 -6.01 2.09
N ILE A 107 10.24 -7.18 1.45
CA ILE A 107 8.94 -7.82 1.16
C ILE A 107 8.17 -8.12 2.44
N GLU A 108 8.85 -8.64 3.47
CA GLU A 108 8.22 -8.91 4.76
C GLU A 108 7.78 -7.62 5.46
N ALA A 109 8.60 -6.56 5.43
CA ALA A 109 8.25 -5.25 5.99
C ALA A 109 7.01 -4.66 5.31
N MET A 110 7.00 -4.59 3.99
CA MET A 110 5.83 -4.11 3.22
C MET A 110 4.56 -4.92 3.52
N TRP A 111 4.69 -6.23 3.67
CA TRP A 111 3.56 -7.09 4.02
C TRP A 111 3.04 -6.82 5.45
N ARG A 112 3.95 -6.63 6.43
CA ARG A 112 3.61 -6.27 7.82
C ARG A 112 2.97 -4.88 7.92
N GLU A 113 3.40 -3.94 7.07
CA GLU A 113 2.80 -2.61 6.91
C GLU A 113 1.40 -2.64 6.28
N GLY A 114 0.95 -3.80 5.81
CA GLY A 114 -0.42 -3.99 5.36
C GLY A 114 -0.58 -4.09 3.85
N MET A 115 0.49 -4.03 3.06
CA MET A 115 0.38 -4.22 1.61
C MET A 115 -0.07 -5.63 1.23
N THR A 116 -0.76 -5.73 0.10
CA THR A 116 -1.15 -6.98 -0.55
C THR A 116 0.01 -7.57 -1.37
N TYR A 117 -0.08 -8.86 -1.72
CA TYR A 117 0.95 -9.48 -2.56
C TYR A 117 1.05 -8.82 -3.93
N GLU A 118 -0.07 -8.33 -4.45
CA GLU A 118 -0.19 -7.63 -5.72
C GLU A 118 0.47 -6.25 -5.68
N GLU A 119 0.30 -5.51 -4.59
CA GLU A 119 0.94 -4.20 -4.38
C GLU A 119 2.45 -4.35 -4.24
N ILE A 120 2.91 -5.29 -3.40
CA ILE A 120 4.34 -5.58 -3.22
C ILE A 120 4.97 -6.01 -4.55
N ALA A 121 4.28 -6.86 -5.31
CA ALA A 121 4.76 -7.33 -6.60
C ALA A 121 4.88 -6.19 -7.62
N ARG A 122 3.90 -5.28 -7.64
CA ARG A 122 3.93 -4.09 -8.50
C ARG A 122 5.08 -3.17 -8.13
N GLU A 123 5.27 -2.92 -6.84
CA GLU A 123 6.34 -2.07 -6.31
C GLU A 123 7.73 -2.60 -6.69
N LEU A 124 7.93 -3.91 -6.59
CA LEU A 124 9.21 -4.56 -6.90
C LEU A 124 9.38 -4.96 -8.37
N GLY A 125 8.38 -4.71 -9.22
CA GLY A 125 8.40 -5.12 -10.63
C GLY A 125 8.48 -6.63 -10.86
N VAL A 126 7.93 -7.44 -9.95
CA VAL A 126 7.92 -8.91 -10.01
C VAL A 126 6.49 -9.44 -10.13
N SER A 127 6.33 -10.75 -10.33
CA SER A 127 5.00 -11.36 -10.30
C SER A 127 4.53 -11.64 -8.86
N PRO A 128 3.20 -11.64 -8.58
CA PRO A 128 2.68 -11.84 -7.23
C PRO A 128 2.93 -13.24 -6.64
N ARG A 129 3.04 -14.27 -7.48
CA ARG A 129 3.20 -15.65 -7.02
C ARG A 129 4.50 -15.88 -6.23
N PRO A 130 5.69 -15.48 -6.73
CA PRO A 130 6.94 -15.53 -5.96
C PRO A 130 6.88 -14.77 -4.63
N VAL A 131 6.23 -13.61 -4.59
CA VAL A 131 6.05 -12.83 -3.36
C VAL A 131 5.24 -13.64 -2.34
N LYS A 132 4.12 -14.23 -2.79
CA LYS A 132 3.28 -15.10 -1.95
C LYS A 132 4.06 -16.32 -1.44
N GLU A 133 4.79 -17.01 -2.31
CA GLU A 133 5.60 -18.18 -1.94
C GLU A 133 6.64 -17.82 -0.88
N LEU A 134 7.35 -16.69 -1.04
CA LEU A 134 8.34 -16.19 -0.09
C LEU A 134 7.71 -15.84 1.27
N ILE A 135 6.56 -15.16 1.29
CA ILE A 135 5.84 -14.86 2.53
C ILE A 135 5.38 -16.14 3.24
N TYR A 136 4.93 -17.16 2.50
CA TYR A 136 4.56 -18.45 3.10
C TYR A 136 5.76 -19.21 3.68
N GLU A 137 6.92 -19.09 3.06
CA GLU A 137 8.18 -19.72 3.48
C GLU A 137 8.77 -19.04 4.72
N ARG A 138 8.69 -17.70 4.81
CA ARG A 138 9.41 -16.92 5.84
C ARG A 138 8.53 -16.39 6.98
N VAL A 139 7.24 -16.16 6.73
CA VAL A 139 6.32 -15.65 7.75
C VAL A 139 5.52 -16.80 8.36
N SER A 140 5.51 -16.86 9.69
CA SER A 140 4.84 -17.92 10.43
C SER A 140 3.36 -18.02 10.06
N ARG A 141 2.80 -19.23 10.15
CA ARG A 141 1.38 -19.45 9.90
C ARG A 141 0.51 -18.62 10.85
N GLU A 142 0.93 -18.49 12.10
CA GLU A 142 0.23 -17.73 13.14
C GLU A 142 0.15 -16.25 12.79
N GLU A 143 1.27 -15.62 12.39
CA GLU A 143 1.32 -14.22 12.00
C GLU A 143 0.45 -13.95 10.76
N ARG A 144 0.48 -14.85 9.76
CA ARG A 144 -0.39 -14.77 8.58
C ARG A 144 -1.87 -14.90 8.93
N LEU A 145 -2.22 -15.78 9.87
CA LEU A 145 -3.59 -15.94 10.35
C LEU A 145 -4.05 -14.75 11.18
N ALA A 146 -3.20 -14.20 12.04
CA ALA A 146 -3.47 -13.00 12.83
C ALA A 146 -3.77 -11.80 11.93
N ARG A 147 -2.96 -11.56 10.91
CA ARG A 147 -3.21 -10.50 9.92
C ARG A 147 -4.51 -10.73 9.14
N ARG A 148 -4.79 -11.98 8.74
CA ARG A 148 -6.05 -12.32 8.06
C ARG A 148 -7.25 -12.10 8.98
N ALA A 149 -7.13 -12.45 10.26
CA ALA A 149 -8.18 -12.22 11.26
C ALA A 149 -8.42 -10.74 11.49
N GLN A 150 -7.36 -9.93 11.60
CA GLN A 150 -7.43 -8.48 11.72
C GLN A 150 -8.10 -7.84 10.49
N LYS A 151 -7.66 -8.21 9.28
CA LYS A 151 -8.30 -7.72 8.05
C LYS A 151 -9.77 -8.14 7.95
N ASN A 152 -10.09 -9.36 8.37
CA ASN A 152 -11.47 -9.84 8.40
C ASN A 152 -12.31 -9.13 9.48
N SER A 153 -11.76 -8.77 10.64
CA SER A 153 -12.48 -7.99 11.64
C SER A 153 -12.72 -6.56 11.15
N ASP A 154 -11.76 -5.98 10.45
CA ASP A 154 -11.90 -4.64 9.87
C ASP A 154 -12.94 -4.64 8.74
N GLN A 155 -12.97 -5.68 7.90
CA GLN A 155 -13.98 -5.86 6.85
C GLN A 155 -15.37 -6.27 7.37
N LYS A 156 -15.44 -6.95 8.52
CA LYS A 156 -16.70 -7.40 9.13
C LYS A 156 -17.37 -6.34 9.99
N ARG A 157 -16.67 -5.28 10.42
CA ARG A 157 -17.36 -4.16 11.07
C ARG A 157 -18.44 -3.66 10.14
N SER A 158 -19.68 -3.70 10.58
CA SER A 158 -20.73 -3.02 9.85
C SER A 158 -20.35 -1.54 9.73
N PRO A 159 -20.74 -0.83 8.67
CA PRO A 159 -20.50 0.62 8.56
C PRO A 159 -20.97 1.40 9.80
N GLU A 160 -21.94 0.82 10.53
CA GLU A 160 -22.49 1.34 11.77
C GLU A 160 -21.55 1.10 12.96
N GLU A 161 -21.07 -0.13 13.16
CA GLU A 161 -20.09 -0.45 14.20
C GLU A 161 -18.78 0.30 14.00
N TRP A 162 -18.34 0.49 12.76
CA TRP A 162 -17.19 1.32 12.43
C TRP A 162 -17.39 2.78 12.88
N ALA A 163 -18.55 3.37 12.58
CA ALA A 163 -18.90 4.72 13.02
C ALA A 163 -18.95 4.85 14.55
N LEU A 164 -19.61 3.90 15.23
CA LEU A 164 -19.74 3.90 16.68
C LEU A 164 -18.41 3.67 17.39
N GLN A 165 -17.53 2.82 16.84
CA GLN A 165 -16.19 2.59 17.36
C GLN A 165 -15.30 3.82 17.21
N ALA A 166 -15.36 4.50 16.07
CA ALA A 166 -14.63 5.75 15.86
C ALA A 166 -15.04 6.84 16.86
N LEU A 167 -16.32 6.91 17.25
CA LEU A 167 -16.80 7.81 18.31
C LEU A 167 -16.21 7.45 19.68
N ARG A 168 -16.10 6.16 20.01
CA ARG A 168 -15.47 5.70 21.27
C ARG A 168 -13.99 6.04 21.29
N ASP A 169 -13.30 5.87 20.18
CA ASP A 169 -11.88 6.18 20.06
C ASP A 169 -11.64 7.69 20.19
N ALA A 170 -12.48 8.52 19.57
CA ALA A 170 -12.45 9.97 19.73
C ALA A 170 -12.68 10.39 21.20
N ALA A 171 -13.65 9.78 21.89
CA ALA A 171 -13.90 10.06 23.30
C ALA A 171 -12.73 9.64 24.20
N ARG A 172 -12.06 8.51 23.90
CA ARG A 172 -10.87 8.05 24.61
C ARG A 172 -9.71 9.04 24.47
N ILE A 173 -9.49 9.58 23.27
CA ILE A 173 -8.43 10.56 23.01
C ILE A 173 -8.70 11.87 23.75
N LEU A 174 -9.95 12.32 23.78
CA LEU A 174 -10.33 13.60 24.40
C LEU A 174 -10.55 13.51 25.90
N GLY A 175 -10.74 12.31 26.46
CA GLY A 175 -11.19 12.10 27.84
C GLY A 175 -12.63 12.58 28.11
N ARG A 176 -13.40 12.91 27.07
CA ARG A 176 -14.78 13.42 27.13
C ARG A 176 -15.54 13.13 25.84
N THR A 177 -16.87 13.24 25.87
CA THR A 177 -17.70 13.09 24.67
C THR A 177 -17.35 14.15 23.61
N PRO A 178 -17.00 13.76 22.37
CA PRO A 178 -16.65 14.70 21.32
C PRO A 178 -17.85 15.54 20.86
N SER A 179 -17.60 16.79 20.50
CA SER A 179 -18.53 17.55 19.64
C SER A 179 -18.36 17.11 18.18
N SER A 180 -19.36 17.32 17.32
CA SER A 180 -19.25 17.01 15.88
C SER A 180 -18.03 17.68 15.23
N HIS A 181 -17.74 18.92 15.63
CA HIS A 181 -16.60 19.68 15.13
C HIS A 181 -15.26 19.10 15.61
N THR A 182 -15.12 18.86 16.92
CA THR A 182 -13.90 18.28 17.48
C THR A 182 -13.63 16.87 16.95
N TYR A 183 -14.67 16.09 16.69
CA TYR A 183 -14.56 14.79 16.04
C TYR A 183 -13.98 14.92 14.62
N ASP A 184 -14.52 15.83 13.81
CA ASP A 184 -14.01 16.06 12.44
C ASP A 184 -12.56 16.55 12.45
N GLU A 185 -12.15 17.35 13.44
CA GLU A 185 -10.74 17.75 13.60
C GLU A 185 -9.82 16.55 13.90
N LEU A 186 -10.25 15.63 14.77
CA LEU A 186 -9.49 14.42 15.06
C LEU A 186 -9.40 13.51 13.84
N GLN A 187 -10.51 13.38 13.10
CA GLN A 187 -10.57 12.61 11.86
C GLN A 187 -9.64 13.20 10.80
N ALA A 188 -9.68 14.52 10.59
CA ALA A 188 -8.84 15.22 9.62
C ALA A 188 -7.34 15.12 9.96
N LYS A 189 -7.00 15.03 11.24
CA LYS A 189 -5.62 14.79 11.72
C LYS A 189 -5.21 13.31 11.64
N GLY A 190 -6.09 12.41 11.22
CA GLY A 190 -5.82 10.97 11.15
C GLY A 190 -5.69 10.31 12.53
N LEU A 191 -6.15 10.96 13.60
CA LEU A 191 -6.07 10.44 14.96
C LEU A 191 -7.17 9.43 15.27
N ILE A 192 -8.22 9.42 14.45
CA ILE A 192 -9.30 8.43 14.48
C ILE A 192 -9.60 7.95 13.07
N ASP A 193 -9.88 6.66 12.93
CA ASP A 193 -10.34 6.06 11.68
C ASP A 193 -11.87 5.90 11.75
N GLY A 194 -12.58 6.71 10.97
CA GLY A 194 -14.04 6.77 11.00
C GLY A 194 -14.63 7.65 9.91
N PRO A 195 -15.96 7.59 9.69
CA PRO A 195 -16.65 8.45 8.74
C PRO A 195 -16.75 9.88 9.27
N ARG A 196 -17.00 10.87 8.39
CA ARG A 196 -17.22 12.27 8.81
C ARG A 196 -18.41 12.41 9.76
N SER A 197 -18.40 13.44 10.62
CA SER A 197 -19.48 13.71 11.57
C SER A 197 -20.85 13.88 10.91
N THR A 198 -20.87 14.40 9.67
CA THR A 198 -22.08 14.52 8.84
C THR A 198 -22.70 13.17 8.53
N THR A 199 -21.89 12.19 8.12
CA THR A 199 -22.34 10.82 7.85
C THR A 199 -22.93 10.16 9.10
N ILE A 200 -22.29 10.34 10.25
CA ILE A 200 -22.78 9.84 11.54
C ILE A 200 -24.13 10.49 11.89
N THR A 201 -24.23 11.81 11.67
CA THR A 201 -25.46 12.57 11.92
C THR A 201 -26.60 12.15 11.01
N THR A 202 -26.34 11.91 9.72
CA THR A 202 -27.36 11.45 8.77
C THR A 202 -27.86 10.04 9.07
N ARG A 203 -26.97 9.14 9.54
CA ARG A 203 -27.33 7.74 9.80
C ARG A 203 -28.04 7.53 11.14
N PHE A 204 -27.53 8.14 12.20
CA PHE A 204 -28.00 7.89 13.57
C PHE A 204 -28.61 9.14 14.23
N GLY A 205 -28.16 10.33 13.80
CA GLY A 205 -28.25 11.54 14.60
C GLY A 205 -27.12 11.60 15.64
N TRP A 206 -26.46 12.75 15.80
CA TRP A 206 -25.25 12.84 16.63
C TRP A 206 -25.46 12.42 18.09
N ALA A 207 -26.56 12.88 18.71
CA ALA A 207 -26.86 12.53 20.10
C ALA A 207 -27.11 11.03 20.28
N ALA A 208 -27.94 10.43 19.41
CA ALA A 208 -28.21 9.00 19.44
C ALA A 208 -26.94 8.17 19.13
N ALA A 209 -26.07 8.64 18.24
CA ALA A 209 -24.77 8.00 17.99
C ALA A 209 -23.89 8.00 19.24
N CYS A 210 -23.84 9.11 19.99
CA CYS A 210 -23.13 9.16 21.26
C CYS A 210 -23.70 8.14 22.25
N GLU A 211 -25.02 8.04 22.38
CA GLU A 211 -25.68 7.09 23.29
C GLU A 211 -25.39 5.63 22.89
N LEU A 212 -25.51 5.28 21.61
CA LEU A 212 -25.18 3.96 21.09
C LEU A 212 -23.70 3.60 21.26
N SER A 213 -22.82 4.61 21.28
CA SER A 213 -21.42 4.46 21.62
C SER A 213 -21.15 4.34 23.13
N GLY A 214 -22.16 4.47 23.99
CA GLY A 214 -22.04 4.43 25.45
C GLY A 214 -21.55 5.75 26.05
N LEU A 215 -21.68 6.86 25.33
CA LEU A 215 -21.25 8.19 25.72
C LEU A 215 -22.45 9.06 26.10
N THR A 216 -22.29 9.94 27.09
CA THR A 216 -23.30 10.94 27.41
C THR A 216 -23.24 12.07 26.38
N PRO A 217 -24.32 12.34 25.60
CA PRO A 217 -24.33 13.41 24.62
C PRO A 217 -24.06 14.77 25.26
N ASN A 218 -23.27 15.62 24.57
CA ASN A 218 -23.08 16.98 25.02
C ASN A 218 -24.44 17.73 25.03
N PRO A 219 -24.74 18.51 26.09
CA PRO A 219 -25.99 19.25 26.16
C PRO A 219 -26.09 20.16 24.94
N ARG A 220 -27.23 20.08 24.23
CA ARG A 220 -27.51 20.98 23.12
C ARG A 220 -27.61 22.39 23.69
N SER A 221 -26.56 23.20 23.49
CA SER A 221 -26.69 24.64 23.65
C SER A 221 -27.73 25.11 22.62
N PRO A 222 -28.78 25.84 23.02
CA PRO A 222 -29.72 26.41 22.07
C PRO A 222 -28.93 27.29 21.09
N SER A 223 -28.77 26.82 19.85
CA SER A 223 -28.01 27.56 18.85
C SER A 223 -28.80 28.80 18.44
N PRO A 224 -28.25 30.02 18.54
CA PRO A 224 -28.94 31.26 18.14
C PRO A 224 -29.31 31.33 16.66
N ARG A 225 -28.78 30.43 15.81
CA ARG A 225 -28.95 30.46 14.35
C ARG A 225 -30.05 29.53 13.82
N PHE A 226 -30.49 28.56 14.61
CA PHE A 226 -31.54 27.60 14.20
C PHE A 226 -32.49 27.18 15.33
N GLY A 227 -32.26 27.63 16.57
CA GLY A 227 -33.32 27.71 17.58
C GLY A 227 -34.06 29.02 17.35
N SER A 228 -35.37 28.96 17.11
CA SER A 228 -36.20 30.16 17.28
C SER A 228 -35.86 30.73 18.64
N ARG A 229 -35.48 32.02 18.68
CA ARG A 229 -35.40 32.75 19.95
C ARG A 229 -36.76 32.55 20.59
N THR A 230 -36.85 31.70 21.62
CA THR A 230 -38.11 31.36 22.26
C THR A 230 -38.53 32.58 23.05
N TYR A 231 -39.28 33.48 22.40
CA TYR A 231 -39.89 34.61 23.06
C TYR A 231 -40.89 34.07 24.08
N SER A 232 -40.73 34.45 25.33
CA SER A 232 -41.73 34.16 26.35
C SER A 232 -43.03 34.89 26.00
N GLU A 233 -44.15 34.45 26.56
CA GLU A 233 -45.41 35.18 26.39
C GLU A 233 -45.33 36.63 26.92
N GLY A 234 -44.53 36.84 27.97
CA GLY A 234 -44.22 38.16 28.50
C GLY A 234 -43.51 39.05 27.47
N ASP A 235 -42.55 38.51 26.72
CA ASP A 235 -41.84 39.25 25.67
C ASP A 235 -42.77 39.66 24.53
N LEU A 236 -43.67 38.75 24.13
CA LEU A 236 -44.68 39.03 23.09
C LEU A 236 -45.64 40.13 23.54
N ARG A 237 -46.10 40.07 24.80
CA ARG A 237 -47.01 41.05 25.40
C ARG A 237 -46.35 42.42 25.55
N ALA A 238 -45.10 42.45 26.00
CA ALA A 238 -44.33 43.69 26.16
C ALA A 238 -44.12 44.40 24.81
N ALA A 239 -43.69 43.67 23.79
CA ALA A 239 -43.49 44.23 22.45
C ALA A 239 -44.80 44.75 21.84
N MET A 240 -45.89 43.98 21.94
CA MET A 240 -47.20 44.38 21.42
C MET A 240 -47.76 45.62 22.14
N ARG A 241 -47.64 45.69 23.47
CA ARG A 241 -48.08 46.86 24.26
C ARG A 241 -47.28 48.10 23.94
N ARG A 242 -45.95 47.99 23.83
CA ARG A 242 -45.07 49.10 23.47
C ARG A 242 -45.46 49.71 22.13
N ILE A 243 -45.66 48.86 21.12
CA ILE A 243 -46.04 49.33 19.78
C ILE A 243 -47.47 49.91 19.78
N THR A 244 -48.39 49.32 20.52
CA THR A 244 -49.75 49.87 20.69
C THR A 244 -49.71 51.27 21.33
N GLN A 245 -48.86 51.48 22.33
CA GLN A 245 -48.65 52.80 22.95
C GLN A 245 -48.01 53.79 21.97
N LEU A 246 -47.09 53.33 21.12
CA LEU A 246 -46.41 54.17 20.14
C LEU A 246 -47.34 54.65 19.02
N VAL A 247 -48.17 53.75 18.50
CA VAL A 247 -49.07 54.03 17.37
C VAL A 247 -50.40 54.65 17.85
N GLY A 248 -50.72 54.54 19.14
CA GLY A 248 -51.93 55.11 19.74
C GLY A 248 -53.21 54.32 19.44
N HIS A 249 -53.10 53.22 18.70
CA HIS A 249 -54.17 52.26 18.45
C HIS A 249 -53.61 50.85 18.34
N CYS A 250 -54.52 49.88 18.21
CA CYS A 250 -54.13 48.49 18.09
C CYS A 250 -53.42 48.26 16.73
N PRO A 251 -52.17 47.76 16.72
CA PRO A 251 -51.35 47.75 15.52
C PRO A 251 -51.78 46.70 14.50
N SER A 252 -51.75 47.07 13.23
CA SER A 252 -51.75 46.14 12.10
C SER A 252 -50.42 45.38 12.01
N LEU A 253 -50.40 44.32 11.20
CA LEU A 253 -49.18 43.52 10.98
C LEU A 253 -48.03 44.39 10.44
N THR A 254 -48.33 45.24 9.47
CA THR A 254 -47.36 46.14 8.84
C THR A 254 -46.83 47.18 9.82
N GLU A 255 -47.71 47.78 10.63
CA GLU A 255 -47.30 48.77 11.65
C GLU A 255 -46.43 48.11 12.73
N TYR A 256 -46.76 46.88 13.12
CA TYR A 256 -45.94 46.14 14.07
C TYR A 256 -44.53 45.89 13.52
N ASP A 257 -44.40 45.38 12.30
CA ASP A 257 -43.08 45.12 11.71
C ASP A 257 -42.30 46.40 11.40
N ALA A 258 -42.99 47.53 11.14
CA ALA A 258 -42.36 48.84 10.93
C ALA A 258 -41.80 49.44 12.23
N HIS A 259 -42.43 49.16 13.37
CA HIS A 259 -42.07 49.75 14.66
C HIS A 259 -41.36 48.78 15.62
N ARG A 260 -41.12 47.53 15.21
CA ARG A 260 -40.37 46.54 16.01
C ARG A 260 -38.90 46.93 16.17
N GLN A 261 -38.33 46.63 17.33
CA GLN A 261 -36.92 46.85 17.61
C GLN A 261 -36.07 45.60 17.34
N ALA A 262 -34.75 45.78 17.25
CA ALA A 262 -33.82 44.67 17.12
C ALA A 262 -33.88 43.78 18.36
N GLY A 263 -34.20 42.49 18.17
CA GLY A 263 -34.37 41.54 19.26
C GLY A 263 -35.82 41.35 19.73
N GLU A 264 -36.79 42.08 19.17
CA GLU A 264 -38.21 41.80 19.37
C GLU A 264 -38.73 40.71 18.42
N PRO A 265 -39.80 39.99 18.82
CA PRO A 265 -40.47 39.00 17.97
C PRO A 265 -40.99 39.65 16.69
N THR A 266 -40.88 38.95 15.56
CA THR A 266 -41.49 39.38 14.28
C THR A 266 -42.98 39.13 14.27
N ALA A 267 -43.74 39.88 13.47
CA ALA A 267 -45.19 39.63 13.36
C ALA A 267 -45.49 38.21 12.85
N ALA A 268 -44.62 37.67 11.98
CA ALA A 268 -44.68 36.28 11.53
C ALA A 268 -44.52 35.27 12.68
N ALA A 269 -43.59 35.50 13.61
CA ALA A 269 -43.38 34.63 14.77
C ALA A 269 -44.58 34.65 15.73
N ILE A 270 -45.18 35.82 15.94
CA ILE A 270 -46.42 35.97 16.73
C ILE A 270 -47.57 35.22 16.05
N ARG A 271 -47.75 35.41 14.74
CA ARG A 271 -48.80 34.73 13.97
C ARG A 271 -48.65 33.22 14.00
N GLN A 272 -47.44 32.69 13.87
CA GLN A 272 -47.18 31.25 13.90
C GLN A 272 -47.57 30.63 15.26
N ARG A 273 -47.42 31.37 16.36
CA ARG A 273 -47.76 30.91 17.71
C ARG A 273 -49.27 30.95 18.00
N TYR A 274 -49.97 31.98 17.50
CA TYR A 274 -51.38 32.24 17.82
C TYR A 274 -52.34 31.89 16.66
N GLY A 275 -51.82 31.34 15.56
CA GLY A 275 -52.58 30.98 14.35
C GLY A 275 -53.01 32.18 13.49
N SER A 276 -53.43 33.30 14.10
CA SER A 276 -53.80 34.52 13.40
C SER A 276 -53.37 35.79 14.14
N TRP A 277 -53.16 36.88 13.40
CA TRP A 277 -52.81 38.18 13.98
C TRP A 277 -53.94 38.76 14.83
N LEU A 278 -55.19 38.60 14.40
CA LEU A 278 -56.37 39.06 15.15
C LEU A 278 -56.51 38.32 16.48
N PHE A 279 -56.26 37.01 16.49
CA PHE A 279 -56.25 36.23 17.73
C PHE A 279 -55.06 36.58 18.62
N ALA A 280 -53.88 36.83 18.06
CA ALA A 280 -52.75 37.32 18.83
C ALA A 280 -53.03 38.67 19.51
N ARG A 281 -53.70 39.59 18.79
CA ARG A 281 -54.10 40.90 19.33
C ARG A 281 -55.04 40.75 20.52
N SER A 282 -56.08 39.91 20.43
CA SER A 282 -57.02 39.73 21.54
C SER A 282 -56.38 39.06 22.77
N GLN A 283 -55.44 38.13 22.56
CA GLN A 283 -54.77 37.43 23.66
C GLN A 283 -53.67 38.26 24.35
N LEU A 284 -52.95 39.09 23.60
CA LEU A 284 -51.81 39.86 24.12
C LEU A 284 -52.22 41.25 24.67
N LEU A 285 -53.26 41.86 24.09
CA LEU A 285 -53.75 43.19 24.49
C LEU A 285 -55.04 43.15 25.30
N GLY A 286 -55.73 42.00 25.35
CA GLY A 286 -56.71 41.71 26.40
C GLY A 286 -56.04 41.48 27.75
#